data_AF-A0A7W2MH15-F1
#
_entry.id   AF-A0A7W2MH15-F1
#
_cell.length_a   1.000
_cell.length_b   1.000
_cell.length_c   1.000
_cell.angle_alpha   90.00
_cell.angle_beta   90.00
_cell.angle_gamma   90.00
#
_symmetry.space_group_name_H-M   'P 1'
#
loop_
_entity.id
_entity.type
_entity.pdbx_description
1 polymer ?
#
loop_
_entity_poly.entity_id
_entity_poly.type
_entity_poly.pdbx_seq_one_letter_code
_entity_poly.pdbx_strand_id
1 'polypeptide(L)'
;MMIFSTNKNLLVIFTLALLSILSGCQLLKKTTADITVESKIIDYTQYYLSLVTLTDSQLADKVRQHQLVLFDSNEAVTQNKMNNNDAIEWQLKSVLLFSLPHSSVHNPFTAKSILNKLSLIDLKNSDITEADFAFYSMLKIQLNEQVLRLNELSQAKKAFNAIKEASVQQQQQFKALQQQILQLKKIEHTINEHGQ
;
A
#
# COMPACT_ATOMS: atom_id res chain seq x y z
N MET A 1 -59.38 22.93 38.97
CA MET A 1 -59.15 22.20 37.70
C MET A 1 -58.57 23.19 36.69
N MET A 2 -57.25 23.24 36.51
CA MET A 2 -56.56 23.88 35.37
C MET A 2 -55.02 23.81 35.60
N ILE A 3 -54.40 22.64 35.40
CA ILE A 3 -52.93 22.49 35.38
C ILE A 3 -52.43 21.78 34.09
N PHE A 4 -53.32 21.50 33.11
CA PHE A 4 -52.98 20.62 31.98
C PHE A 4 -52.87 21.30 30.59
N SER A 5 -52.64 22.62 30.52
CA SER A 5 -52.65 23.34 29.23
C SER A 5 -51.34 24.03 28.81
N THR A 6 -50.26 23.94 29.60
CA THR A 6 -48.97 24.60 29.26
C THR A 6 -47.92 23.65 28.67
N ASN A 7 -48.04 22.34 28.87
CA ASN A 7 -47.07 21.34 28.36
C ASN A 7 -47.16 21.07 26.85
N LYS A 8 -48.32 21.30 26.22
CA LYS A 8 -48.48 21.05 24.76
C LYS A 8 -47.73 22.08 23.93
N ASN A 9 -47.73 23.34 24.34
CA ASN A 9 -47.02 24.40 23.61
C ASN A 9 -45.51 24.29 23.76
N LEU A 10 -45.01 23.87 24.94
CA LEU A 10 -43.58 23.62 25.16
C LEU A 10 -43.08 22.44 24.32
N LEU A 11 -43.85 21.36 24.23
CA LEU A 11 -43.51 20.18 23.42
C LEU A 11 -43.49 20.52 21.92
N VAL A 12 -44.43 21.34 21.44
CA VAL A 12 -44.47 21.80 20.04
C VAL A 12 -43.26 22.67 19.70
N ILE A 13 -42.88 23.59 20.59
CA ILE A 13 -41.67 24.42 20.40
C ILE A 13 -40.41 23.56 20.38
N PHE A 14 -40.32 22.55 21.26
CA PHE A 14 -39.18 21.63 21.27
C PHE A 14 -39.11 20.79 19.99
N THR A 15 -40.23 20.29 19.48
CA THR A 15 -40.27 19.56 18.19
C THR A 15 -39.92 20.45 17.00
N LEU A 16 -40.34 21.72 17.02
CA LEU A 16 -40.05 22.66 15.93
C LEU A 16 -38.56 23.06 15.92
N ALA A 17 -37.94 23.23 17.09
CA ALA A 17 -36.51 23.46 17.22
C ALA A 17 -35.68 22.23 16.78
N LEU A 18 -36.14 21.01 17.07
CA LEU A 18 -35.44 19.78 16.68
C LEU A 18 -35.43 19.57 15.15
N LEU A 19 -36.50 19.95 14.44
CA LEU A 19 -36.57 19.87 12.97
C LEU A 19 -35.61 20.85 12.28
N SER A 20 -35.31 22.00 12.88
CA SER A 20 -34.37 22.97 12.32
C SER A 20 -32.91 22.45 12.32
N ILE A 21 -32.56 21.59 13.27
CA ILE A 21 -31.19 21.04 13.39
C ILE A 21 -30.95 19.93 12.34
N LEU A 22 -32.00 19.20 11.91
CA LEU A 22 -31.87 18.17 10.87
C LEU A 22 -31.78 18.73 9.44
N SER A 23 -32.09 20.01 9.25
CA SER A 23 -32.07 20.66 7.92
C SER A 23 -30.66 21.12 7.48
N GLY A 24 -29.65 20.96 8.34
CA GLY A 24 -28.27 21.45 8.11
C GLY A 24 -27.38 20.59 7.21
N CYS A 25 -27.83 19.41 6.77
CA CYS A 25 -26.97 18.44 6.05
C CYS A 25 -27.16 18.37 4.52
N GLN A 26 -27.78 19.36 3.87
CA GLN A 26 -27.94 19.36 2.41
C GLN A 26 -27.07 20.38 1.66
N LEU A 27 -26.15 21.09 2.33
CA LEU A 27 -25.28 22.06 1.68
C LEU A 27 -23.83 21.57 1.54
N LEU A 28 -23.67 20.47 0.82
CA LEU A 28 -22.40 20.13 0.16
C LEU A 28 -22.65 19.61 -1.26
N LYS A 29 -23.51 20.31 -2.03
CA LYS A 29 -23.47 20.20 -3.49
C LYS A 29 -22.45 21.21 -3.99
N LYS A 30 -21.31 20.69 -4.45
CA LYS A 30 -20.27 21.44 -5.18
C LYS A 30 -20.91 22.07 -6.42
N THR A 31 -21.26 23.34 -6.32
CA THR A 31 -21.60 24.17 -7.47
C THR A 31 -20.32 24.45 -8.24
N THR A 32 -20.03 23.64 -9.26
CA THR A 32 -19.14 24.03 -10.34
C THR A 32 -19.96 24.09 -11.61
N ALA A 33 -20.61 25.24 -11.76
CA ALA A 33 -21.10 25.75 -13.03
C ALA A 33 -20.72 27.23 -13.02
N ASP A 34 -19.49 27.54 -13.41
CA ASP A 34 -19.23 28.25 -14.66
C ASP A 34 -17.71 28.41 -14.90
N ILE A 35 -17.39 28.62 -16.18
CA ILE A 35 -16.09 28.86 -16.83
C ILE A 35 -15.51 27.65 -17.57
N THR A 36 -15.84 27.65 -18.86
CA THR A 36 -15.24 26.97 -20.00
C THR A 36 -13.72 27.12 -20.06
N VAL A 37 -13.01 26.12 -19.54
CA VAL A 37 -11.88 25.45 -20.20
C VAL A 37 -12.05 24.00 -19.82
N GLU A 38 -12.37 23.13 -20.77
CA GLU A 38 -12.44 21.67 -20.53
C GLU A 38 -11.01 21.13 -20.38
N SER A 39 -10.30 21.60 -19.34
CA SER A 39 -9.15 20.90 -18.81
C SER A 39 -9.73 19.67 -18.11
N LYS A 40 -9.42 18.50 -18.66
CA LYS A 40 -9.79 17.19 -18.11
C LYS A 40 -9.07 17.02 -16.77
N ILE A 41 -9.61 17.61 -15.70
CA ILE A 41 -9.09 17.43 -14.35
C ILE A 41 -9.34 15.96 -13.98
N ILE A 42 -8.26 15.20 -13.86
CA ILE A 42 -8.33 13.78 -13.51
C ILE A 42 -8.52 13.66 -12.01
N ASP A 43 -9.60 13.00 -11.58
CA ASP A 43 -9.84 12.70 -10.17
C ASP A 43 -9.10 11.41 -9.77
N TYR A 44 -7.90 11.57 -9.21
CA TYR A 44 -7.07 10.46 -8.73
C TYR A 44 -7.67 9.76 -7.50
N THR A 45 -8.48 10.46 -6.71
CA THR A 45 -9.17 9.88 -5.56
C THR A 45 -10.21 8.87 -6.03
N GLN A 46 -11.05 9.26 -6.99
CA GLN A 46 -12.04 8.35 -7.57
C GLN A 46 -11.37 7.18 -8.30
N TYR A 47 -10.27 7.43 -9.01
CA TYR A 47 -9.50 6.36 -9.62
C TYR A 47 -8.99 5.36 -8.58
N TYR A 48 -8.39 5.82 -7.48
CA TYR A 48 -7.93 4.95 -6.40
C TYR A 48 -9.07 4.15 -5.78
N LEU A 49 -10.19 4.79 -5.46
CA LEU A 49 -11.37 4.10 -4.90
C LEU A 49 -11.90 3.02 -5.86
N SER A 50 -11.93 3.31 -7.16
CA SER A 50 -12.33 2.32 -8.18
C SER A 50 -11.43 1.10 -8.22
N LEU A 51 -10.15 1.25 -7.85
CA LEU A 51 -9.20 0.14 -7.81
C LEU A 51 -9.41 -0.75 -6.59
N VAL A 52 -9.68 -0.13 -5.43
CA VAL A 52 -9.86 -0.85 -4.16
C VAL A 52 -11.10 -1.76 -4.20
N THR A 53 -12.09 -1.45 -5.03
CA THR A 53 -13.30 -2.26 -5.18
C THR A 53 -13.16 -3.46 -6.13
N LEU A 54 -12.04 -3.58 -6.86
CA LEU A 54 -11.85 -4.65 -7.85
C LEU A 54 -11.47 -5.97 -7.21
N THR A 55 -11.88 -7.08 -7.84
CA THR A 55 -11.35 -8.40 -7.50
C THR A 55 -9.92 -8.58 -8.02
N ASP A 56 -9.18 -9.55 -7.48
CA ASP A 56 -7.81 -9.85 -7.94
C ASP A 56 -7.74 -10.15 -9.45
N SER A 57 -8.73 -10.85 -10.01
CA SER A 57 -8.80 -11.13 -11.44
C SER A 57 -8.99 -9.86 -12.27
N GLN A 58 -9.93 -9.01 -11.87
CA GLN A 58 -10.20 -7.73 -12.55
C GLN A 58 -8.99 -6.79 -12.44
N LEU A 59 -8.28 -6.83 -11.33
CA LEU A 59 -7.10 -6.02 -11.12
C LEU A 59 -5.94 -6.50 -11.99
N ALA A 60 -5.75 -7.82 -12.13
CA ALA A 60 -4.79 -8.39 -13.07
C ALA A 60 -5.12 -8.01 -14.52
N ASP A 61 -6.40 -7.99 -14.90
CA ASP A 61 -6.84 -7.53 -16.22
C ASP A 61 -6.52 -6.05 -16.45
N LYS A 62 -6.80 -5.21 -15.44
CA LYS A 62 -6.48 -3.78 -15.49
C LYS A 62 -4.98 -3.55 -15.60
N VAL A 63 -4.16 -4.34 -14.90
CA VAL A 63 -2.70 -4.29 -14.99
C VAL A 63 -2.23 -4.69 -16.37
N ARG A 64 -2.79 -5.76 -16.96
CA ARG A 64 -2.48 -6.16 -18.34
C ARG A 64 -2.83 -5.06 -19.34
N GLN A 65 -4.03 -4.48 -19.24
CA GLN A 65 -4.43 -3.34 -20.08
C GLN A 65 -3.49 -2.15 -19.91
N HIS A 66 -3.15 -1.83 -18.65
CA HIS A 66 -2.29 -0.70 -18.31
C HIS A 66 -0.83 -0.92 -18.78
N GLN A 67 -0.35 -2.16 -18.75
CA GLN A 67 0.96 -2.56 -19.28
C GLN A 67 1.00 -2.59 -20.81
N LEU A 68 -0.07 -2.98 -21.50
CA LEU A 68 -0.15 -2.91 -22.96
C LEU A 68 0.00 -1.47 -23.45
N VAL A 69 -0.67 -0.52 -22.78
CA VAL A 69 -0.48 0.92 -23.06
C VAL A 69 0.97 1.36 -22.83
N LEU A 70 1.69 0.74 -21.90
CA LEU A 70 3.11 0.99 -21.63
C LEU A 70 4.01 0.57 -22.80
N PHE A 71 3.71 -0.55 -23.46
CA PHE A 71 4.46 -1.01 -24.63
C PHE A 71 4.20 -0.11 -25.84
N ASP A 72 2.94 0.25 -26.09
CA ASP A 72 2.58 1.16 -27.20
C ASP A 72 3.11 2.59 -26.97
N SER A 73 3.14 3.07 -25.72
CA SER A 73 3.64 4.40 -25.38
C SER A 73 5.16 4.51 -25.37
N ASN A 74 5.92 3.45 -25.08
CA ASN A 74 7.39 3.49 -25.21
C ASN A 74 7.83 3.66 -26.68
N GLU A 75 7.10 3.09 -27.64
CA GLU A 75 7.29 3.40 -29.06
C GLU A 75 6.81 4.81 -29.42
N ALA A 76 5.66 5.26 -28.90
CA ALA A 76 5.10 6.58 -29.22
C ALA A 76 5.84 7.77 -28.57
N VAL A 77 6.45 7.60 -27.40
CA VAL A 77 7.29 8.59 -26.71
C VAL A 77 8.58 8.82 -27.49
N THR A 78 9.10 7.79 -28.15
CA THR A 78 10.26 7.92 -29.06
C THR A 78 9.89 8.69 -30.35
N GLN A 79 8.60 8.81 -30.66
CA GLN A 79 8.05 9.45 -31.87
C GLN A 79 7.33 10.80 -31.59
N ASN A 80 7.58 11.46 -30.45
CA ASN A 80 6.99 12.77 -30.09
C ASN A 80 5.44 12.83 -30.18
N LYS A 81 4.74 11.70 -30.00
CA LYS A 81 3.30 11.60 -30.24
C LYS A 81 2.42 11.71 -28.99
N MET A 82 3.03 11.58 -27.80
CA MET A 82 2.36 11.70 -26.50
C MET A 82 2.65 13.08 -25.91
N ASN A 83 1.63 13.79 -25.45
CA ASN A 83 1.83 15.01 -24.66
C ASN A 83 2.48 14.63 -23.29
N ASN A 84 3.22 15.55 -22.67
CA ASN A 84 3.86 15.28 -21.38
C ASN A 84 2.82 15.00 -20.27
N ASN A 85 1.62 15.60 -20.36
CA ASN A 85 0.59 15.48 -19.33
C ASN A 85 -0.07 14.10 -19.32
N ASP A 86 -0.34 13.46 -20.46
CA ASP A 86 -0.90 12.09 -20.49
C ASP A 86 0.13 11.07 -20.01
N ALA A 87 1.42 11.31 -20.29
CA ALA A 87 2.51 10.48 -19.76
C ALA A 87 2.58 10.56 -18.22
N ILE A 88 2.45 11.76 -17.67
CA ILE A 88 2.42 11.98 -16.21
C ILE A 88 1.15 11.37 -15.60
N GLU A 89 -0.04 11.61 -16.18
CA GLU A 89 -1.31 11.00 -15.75
C GLU A 89 -1.17 9.47 -15.66
N TRP A 90 -0.62 8.87 -16.70
CA TRP A 90 -0.42 7.42 -16.79
C TRP A 90 0.55 6.92 -15.71
N GLN A 91 1.67 7.62 -15.48
CA GLN A 91 2.62 7.28 -14.42
C GLN A 91 1.99 7.37 -13.03
N LEU A 92 1.21 8.42 -12.76
CA LEU A 92 0.49 8.61 -11.50
C LEU A 92 -0.56 7.51 -11.25
N LYS A 93 -1.33 7.14 -12.28
CA LYS A 93 -2.25 5.99 -12.21
C LYS A 93 -1.51 4.67 -11.94
N SER A 94 -0.33 4.49 -12.53
CA SER A 94 0.53 3.32 -12.27
C SER A 94 0.98 3.24 -10.82
N VAL A 95 1.38 4.38 -10.25
CA VAL A 95 1.78 4.47 -8.84
C VAL A 95 0.64 4.00 -7.95
N LEU A 96 -0.57 4.51 -8.18
CA LEU A 96 -1.75 4.12 -7.42
C LEU A 96 -1.99 2.61 -7.51
N LEU A 97 -1.94 2.05 -8.72
CA LEU A 97 -2.13 0.63 -8.98
C LEU A 97 -1.13 -0.27 -8.23
N PHE A 98 0.17 0.05 -8.31
CA PHE A 98 1.22 -0.74 -7.64
C PHE A 98 1.32 -0.47 -6.13
N SER A 99 0.68 0.59 -5.63
CA SER A 99 0.63 0.91 -4.20
C SER A 99 -0.52 0.25 -3.44
N LEU A 100 -1.44 -0.42 -4.14
CA LEU A 100 -2.64 -1.02 -3.54
C LEU A 100 -2.27 -2.12 -2.52
N PRO A 101 -2.59 -1.94 -1.24
CA PRO A 101 -2.33 -2.96 -0.24
C PRO A 101 -3.19 -4.19 -0.51
N HIS A 102 -2.68 -5.38 -0.17
CA HIS A 102 -3.37 -6.68 -0.31
C HIS A 102 -3.72 -7.11 -1.74
N SER A 103 -3.25 -6.39 -2.75
CA SER A 103 -3.38 -6.76 -4.15
C SER A 103 -2.30 -7.77 -4.56
N SER A 104 -2.64 -8.69 -5.47
CA SER A 104 -1.67 -9.53 -6.18
C SER A 104 -0.63 -8.74 -7.00
N VAL A 105 -0.95 -7.49 -7.37
CA VAL A 105 -0.03 -6.60 -8.10
C VAL A 105 0.67 -5.59 -7.21
N HIS A 106 0.48 -5.68 -5.88
CA HIS A 106 1.14 -4.80 -4.92
C HIS A 106 2.66 -4.87 -5.07
N ASN A 107 3.27 -3.75 -5.42
CA ASN A 107 4.72 -3.64 -5.57
C ASN A 107 5.18 -2.24 -5.16
N PRO A 108 5.49 -2.04 -3.86
CA PRO A 108 5.88 -0.73 -3.36
C PRO A 108 7.22 -0.26 -3.91
N PHE A 109 8.10 -1.17 -4.34
CA PHE A 109 9.36 -0.82 -5.00
C PHE A 109 9.12 -0.19 -6.37
N THR A 110 8.22 -0.79 -7.17
CA THR A 110 7.84 -0.25 -8.48
C THR A 110 7.14 1.09 -8.33
N ALA A 111 6.16 1.20 -7.43
CA ALA A 111 5.46 2.47 -7.18
C ALA A 111 6.44 3.59 -6.77
N LYS A 112 7.37 3.30 -5.84
CA LYS A 112 8.41 4.25 -5.42
C LYS A 112 9.34 4.64 -6.58
N SER A 113 9.75 3.67 -7.40
CA SER A 113 10.63 3.92 -8.55
C SER A 113 10.00 4.90 -9.53
N ILE A 114 8.70 4.75 -9.82
CA ILE A 114 7.96 5.66 -10.69
C ILE A 114 7.88 7.07 -10.06
N LEU A 115 7.52 7.18 -8.78
CA LEU A 115 7.48 8.47 -8.05
C LEU A 115 8.85 9.15 -7.88
N ASN A 116 9.94 8.41 -8.00
CA ASN A 116 11.29 8.98 -7.98
C ASN A 116 11.70 9.52 -9.34
N LYS A 117 11.16 8.96 -10.43
CA LYS A 117 11.40 9.44 -11.80
C LYS A 117 10.60 10.70 -12.10
N LEU A 118 9.41 10.83 -11.53
CA LEU A 118 8.62 12.06 -11.57
C LEU A 118 9.33 13.14 -10.74
N SER A 119 9.86 14.17 -11.39
CA SER A 119 10.44 15.30 -10.67
C SER A 119 9.33 16.16 -10.04
N LEU A 120 9.67 16.90 -8.98
CA LEU A 120 8.74 17.86 -8.36
C LEU A 120 8.29 18.94 -9.35
N ILE A 121 9.12 19.21 -10.36
CA ILE A 121 8.86 20.18 -11.43
C ILE A 121 7.84 19.58 -12.42
N ASP A 122 7.98 18.31 -12.78
CA ASP A 122 7.03 17.62 -13.67
C ASP A 122 5.63 17.55 -13.04
N LEU A 123 5.58 17.25 -11.74
CA LEU A 123 4.33 17.24 -10.98
C LEU A 123 3.71 18.64 -10.92
N LYS A 124 4.50 19.68 -10.62
CA LYS A 124 3.99 21.06 -10.55
C LYS A 124 3.51 21.59 -11.92
N ASN A 125 4.11 21.13 -13.01
CA ASN A 125 3.77 21.54 -14.37
C ASN A 125 2.65 20.70 -15.00
N SER A 126 2.21 19.63 -14.33
CA SER A 126 1.08 18.81 -14.75
C SER A 126 -0.25 19.38 -14.25
N ASP A 127 -1.35 19.02 -14.90
CA ASP A 127 -2.73 19.44 -14.55
C ASP A 127 -3.24 18.75 -13.25
N ILE A 128 -2.40 18.63 -12.23
CA ILE A 128 -2.75 18.05 -10.92
C ILE A 128 -3.15 19.15 -9.93
N THR A 129 -4.07 18.83 -9.02
CA THR A 129 -4.45 19.76 -7.97
C THR A 129 -3.39 19.81 -6.86
N GLU A 130 -3.37 20.87 -6.05
CA GLU A 130 -2.50 20.95 -4.86
C GLU A 130 -2.75 19.78 -3.88
N ALA A 131 -4.00 19.33 -3.78
CA ALA A 131 -4.38 18.19 -2.97
C ALA A 131 -3.76 16.88 -3.51
N ASP A 132 -3.78 16.68 -4.84
CA ASP A 132 -3.14 15.53 -5.47
C ASP A 132 -1.62 15.55 -5.26
N PHE A 133 -1.00 16.72 -5.40
CA PHE A 133 0.43 16.87 -5.14
C PHE A 133 0.80 16.51 -3.69
N ALA A 134 0.04 17.02 -2.71
CA ALA A 134 0.24 16.68 -1.31
C ALA A 134 0.02 15.17 -1.06
N PHE A 135 -1.00 14.59 -1.69
CA PHE A 135 -1.29 13.16 -1.61
C PHE A 135 -0.13 12.30 -2.16
N TYR A 136 0.36 12.57 -3.37
CA TYR A 136 1.49 11.82 -3.93
C TYR A 136 2.80 12.05 -3.17
N SER A 137 3.01 13.25 -2.62
CA SER A 137 4.14 13.54 -1.73
C SER A 137 4.08 12.71 -0.44
N MET A 138 2.92 12.62 0.19
CA MET A 138 2.69 11.75 1.35
C MET A 138 2.88 10.27 0.97
N LEU A 139 2.31 9.83 -0.16
CA LEU A 139 2.44 8.47 -0.64
C LEU A 139 3.90 8.08 -0.88
N LYS A 140 4.71 8.99 -1.43
CA LYS A 140 6.15 8.80 -1.61
C LYS A 140 6.87 8.54 -0.29
N ILE A 141 6.55 9.31 0.75
CA ILE A 141 7.11 9.12 2.09
C ILE A 141 6.70 7.75 2.64
N GLN A 142 5.41 7.39 2.56
CA GLN A 142 4.91 6.11 3.05
C GLN A 142 5.54 4.91 2.33
N LEU A 143 5.71 5.00 1.00
CA LEU A 143 6.37 3.97 0.20
C LEU A 143 7.85 3.84 0.55
N ASN A 144 8.53 4.95 0.87
CA ASN A 144 9.91 4.91 1.34
C ASN A 144 10.05 4.11 2.64
N GLU A 145 9.19 4.41 3.63
CA GLU A 145 9.16 3.70 4.91
C GLU A 145 8.80 2.22 4.74
N GLN A 146 7.86 1.91 3.85
CA GLN A 146 7.49 0.52 3.56
C GLN A 146 8.67 -0.25 2.94
N VAL A 147 9.38 0.36 1.98
CA VAL A 147 10.56 -0.26 1.36
C VAL A 147 11.67 -0.48 2.38
N LEU A 148 11.92 0.47 3.29
CA LEU A 148 12.91 0.32 4.36
C LEU A 148 12.57 -0.88 5.25
N ARG A 149 11.34 -0.98 5.74
CA ARG A 149 10.89 -2.10 6.59
C ARG A 149 10.97 -3.44 5.87
N LEU A 150 10.63 -3.50 4.59
CA LEU A 150 10.75 -4.73 3.79
C LEU A 150 12.21 -5.18 3.66
N ASN A 151 13.14 -4.23 3.49
CA ASN A 151 14.56 -4.53 3.44
C ASN A 151 15.09 -5.04 4.79
N GLU A 152 14.69 -4.41 5.90
CA GLU A 152 15.05 -4.85 7.25
C GLU A 152 14.54 -6.26 7.53
N LEU A 153 13.27 -6.54 7.18
CA LEU A 153 12.68 -7.87 7.34
C LEU A 153 13.40 -8.92 6.48
N SER A 154 13.76 -8.57 5.25
CA SER A 154 14.54 -9.45 4.36
C SER A 154 15.92 -9.78 4.96
N GLN A 155 16.61 -8.79 5.53
CA GLN A 155 17.88 -8.98 6.22
C GLN A 155 17.74 -9.85 7.47
N ALA A 156 16.74 -9.57 8.31
CA ALA A 156 16.44 -10.34 9.51
C ALA A 156 16.14 -11.81 9.16
N LYS A 157 15.37 -12.06 8.09
CA LYS A 157 15.07 -13.41 7.60
C LYS A 157 16.31 -14.16 7.14
N LYS A 158 17.23 -13.48 6.44
CA LYS A 158 18.52 -14.08 6.02
C LYS A 158 19.37 -14.45 7.23
N ALA A 159 19.50 -13.54 8.20
CA ALA A 159 20.25 -13.81 9.43
C ALA A 159 19.65 -14.97 10.23
N PHE A 160 18.32 -15.00 10.36
CA PHE A 160 17.60 -16.10 11.01
C PHE A 160 17.86 -17.46 10.33
N ASN A 161 17.80 -17.50 8.99
CA ASN A 161 18.09 -18.73 8.25
C ASN A 161 19.53 -19.21 8.46
N ALA A 162 20.51 -18.30 8.46
CA ALA A 162 21.90 -18.65 8.73
C ALA A 162 22.10 -19.21 10.15
N ILE A 163 21.46 -18.60 11.16
CA ILE A 163 21.47 -19.10 12.55
C ILE A 163 20.81 -20.49 12.62
N LYS A 164 19.69 -20.69 11.93
CA LYS A 164 18.99 -21.98 11.88
C LYS A 164 19.87 -23.08 11.29
N GLU A 165 20.55 -22.79 10.18
CA GLU A 165 21.48 -23.74 9.54
C GLU A 165 22.66 -24.08 10.46
N ALA A 166 23.29 -23.08 11.08
CA ALA A 166 24.37 -23.28 12.04
C ALA A 166 23.91 -24.11 13.26
N SER A 167 22.70 -23.87 13.77
CA SER A 167 22.13 -24.62 14.88
C SER A 167 21.91 -26.10 14.53
N VAL A 168 21.42 -26.39 13.32
CA VAL A 168 21.26 -27.77 12.83
C VAL A 168 22.62 -28.47 12.72
N GLN A 169 23.65 -27.80 12.19
CA GLN A 169 25.00 -28.34 12.11
C GLN A 169 25.60 -28.62 13.49
N GLN A 170 25.48 -27.69 14.42
CA GLN A 170 25.96 -27.86 15.79
C GLN A 170 25.27 -29.02 16.49
N GLN A 171 23.96 -29.21 16.27
CA GLN A 171 23.22 -30.33 16.84
C GLN A 171 23.66 -31.68 16.26
N GLN A 172 24.02 -31.75 14.98
CA GLN A 172 24.60 -32.94 14.36
C GLN A 172 25.98 -33.26 14.95
N GLN A 173 26.85 -32.26 15.09
CA GLN A 173 28.17 -32.43 15.70
C GLN A 173 28.07 -32.89 17.15
N PHE A 174 27.14 -32.32 17.93
CA PHE A 174 26.90 -32.73 19.30
C PHE A 174 26.48 -34.19 19.40
N LYS A 175 25.57 -34.65 18.53
CA LYS A 175 25.17 -36.07 18.47
C LYS A 175 26.34 -36.98 18.12
N ALA A 176 27.18 -36.59 17.16
CA ALA A 176 28.36 -37.35 16.78
C ALA A 176 29.37 -37.46 17.94
N LEU A 177 29.65 -36.35 18.63
CA LEU A 177 30.51 -36.33 19.82
C LEU A 177 29.94 -37.21 20.95
N GLN A 178 28.63 -37.13 21.19
CA GLN A 178 27.97 -37.97 22.19
C GLN A 178 28.13 -39.46 21.88
N GLN A 179 28.01 -39.85 20.60
CA GLN A 179 28.24 -41.23 20.17
C GLN A 179 29.69 -41.67 20.39
N GLN A 180 30.67 -40.81 20.07
CA GLN A 180 32.09 -41.09 20.30
C GLN A 180 32.40 -41.26 21.80
N ILE A 181 31.86 -40.39 22.66
CA ILE A 181 32.01 -40.51 24.12
C ILE A 181 31.45 -41.85 24.62
N LEU A 182 30.28 -42.26 24.12
CA LEU A 182 29.69 -43.56 24.48
C LEU A 182 30.54 -44.74 24.02
N GLN A 183 31.14 -44.66 22.83
CA GLN A 183 32.05 -45.69 22.34
C GLN A 183 33.32 -45.78 23.18
N LEU A 184 33.95 -44.64 23.50
CA LEU A 184 35.13 -44.58 24.35
C LEU A 184 34.85 -45.18 25.73
N LYS A 185 33.70 -44.83 26.33
CA LYS A 185 33.29 -45.39 27.63
C LYS A 185 33.11 -46.91 27.60
N LYS A 186 32.59 -47.46 26.48
CA LYS A 186 32.49 -48.93 26.31
C LYS A 186 33.87 -49.57 26.21
N ILE A 187 34.78 -48.98 25.45
CA ILE A 187 36.15 -49.48 25.30
C ILE A 187 36.88 -49.48 26.65
N GLU A 188 36.79 -48.39 27.40
CA GLU A 188 37.36 -48.28 28.76
C GLU A 188 36.85 -49.39 29.68
N HIS A 189 35.53 -49.64 29.67
CA HIS A 189 34.94 -50.71 30.47
C HIS A 189 35.45 -52.09 30.05
N THR A 190 35.52 -52.39 28.75
CA THR A 190 36.03 -53.66 28.23
C THR A 190 37.51 -53.88 28.59
N ILE A 191 38.34 -52.84 28.51
CA ILE A 191 39.76 -52.92 28.90
C ILE A 191 39.89 -53.20 30.40
N ASN A 192 39.10 -52.51 31.24
CA ASN A 192 39.13 -52.71 32.69
C ASN A 192 38.71 -54.13 33.11
N GLU A 193 37.78 -54.76 32.36
CA GLU A 193 37.37 -56.15 32.61
C GLU A 193 38.36 -57.20 32.13
N HIS A 194 39.19 -56.91 31.11
CA HIS A 194 40.19 -57.83 30.56
C HIS A 194 41.62 -57.62 31.13
N GLY A 195 41.81 -56.57 31.94
CA GLY A 195 43.10 -56.21 32.54
C GLY A 195 43.33 -56.71 33.97
N GLN A 196 42.38 -57.48 34.54
CA GLN A 196 42.53 -58.26 35.78
C GLN A 196 42.87 -59.71 35.45
#